data_AF-A0A6C2UAL3-F1
#
_entry.id   AF-A0A6C2UAL3-F1
#
_cell.length_a   1.000
_cell.length_b   1.000
_cell.length_c   1.000
_cell.angle_alpha   90.00
_cell.angle_beta   90.00
_cell.angle_gamma   90.00
#
_symmetry.space_group_name_H-M   'P 1'
#
loop_
_entity.id
_entity.type
_entity.pdbx_description
1 polymer ?
#
loop_
_entity_poly.entity_id
_entity_poly.type
_entity_poly.pdbx_seq_one_letter_code
_entity_poly.pdbx_strand_id
1 'polypeptide(L)' 'MEALQTLSPMTWIILIVAIAISIAVLFNKAIKATMKLAVIAVMALLVIYFLQQAGLFQPATTGN' A
#
# COMPACT_ATOMS: atom_id res chain seq x y z
N MET A 1 14.64 14.21 0.68
CA MET A 1 14.67 13.10 -0.31
C MET A 1 15.45 11.88 0.21
N GLU A 2 15.64 11.73 1.53
CA GLU A 2 16.45 10.65 2.11
C GLU A 2 15.62 9.43 2.55
N ALA A 3 14.32 9.61 2.84
CA ALA A 3 13.42 8.55 3.31
C ALA A 3 13.08 7.48 2.25
N LEU A 4 13.24 7.79 0.95
CA LEU A 4 12.96 6.83 -0.13
C LEU A 4 14.13 5.86 -0.37
N GLN A 5 15.36 6.24 0.01
CA GLN A 5 16.56 5.40 -0.17
C GLN A 5 16.81 4.43 1.00
N THR A 6 16.17 4.64 2.15
CA THR A 6 16.27 3.76 3.32
C THR A 6 15.22 2.64 3.33
N LEU A 7 14.32 2.61 2.35
CA LEU A 7 13.30 1.57 2.25
C LEU A 7 13.96 0.22 1.97
N SER A 8 13.64 -0.78 2.80
CA SER A 8 14.14 -2.13 2.59
C SER A 8 13.72 -2.67 1.20
N PRO A 9 14.51 -3.54 0.56
CA PRO A 9 14.16 -4.15 -0.72
C PRO A 9 12.77 -4.80 -0.71
N MET A 10 12.35 -5.36 0.42
CA MET A 10 11.03 -5.96 0.60
C MET A 10 9.90 -4.93 0.53
N THR A 11 10.10 -3.73 1.09
CA THR A 11 9.12 -2.63 1.04
C THR A 11 8.91 -2.15 -0.40
N TRP A 12 9.99 -2.06 -1.18
CA TRP A 12 9.92 -1.72 -2.59
C TRP A 12 9.14 -2.74 -3.42
N ILE A 13 9.34 -4.03 -3.16
CA ILE A 13 8.58 -5.11 -3.82
C ILE A 13 7.09 -4.98 -3.50
N ILE A 14 6.73 -4.74 -2.23
CA ILE A 14 5.33 -4.58 -1.81
C ILE A 14 4.69 -3.38 -2.52
N LEU A 15 5.40 -2.24 -2.62
CA LEU A 15 4.91 -1.05 -3.32
C LEU A 15 4.69 -1.31 -4.81
N ILE A 16 5.66 -1.94 -5.48
CA ILE A 16 5.55 -2.27 -6.92
C ILE A 16 4.37 -3.22 -7.18
N VAL A 17 4.24 -4.27 -6.37
CA VAL A 17 3.14 -5.23 -6.47
C VAL A 17 1.79 -4.54 -6.21
N ALA A 18 1.72 -3.66 -5.21
CA ALA A 18 0.49 -2.94 -4.90
C ALA A 18 0.03 -2.04 -6.05
N ILE A 19 0.97 -1.35 -6.71
CA ILE A 19 0.69 -0.54 -7.90
C ILE A 19 0.22 -1.43 -9.05
N ALA A 20 0.89 -2.56 -9.31
CA ALA A 20 0.52 -3.48 -10.39
C ALA A 20 -0.91 -4.04 -10.20
N ILE A 21 -1.27 -4.46 -8.99
CA ILE A 21 -2.62 -4.93 -8.65
C ILE A 21 -3.65 -3.82 -8.84
N SER A 22 -3.35 -2.60 -8.37
CA SER A 22 -4.26 -1.46 -8.51
C SER A 22 -4.56 -1.13 -9.97
N ILE A 23 -3.53 -1.14 -10.84
CA ILE A 23 -3.69 -0.95 -12.29
C ILE A 23 -4.51 -2.09 -12.89
N ALA A 24 -4.18 -3.34 -12.59
CA ALA A 24 -4.92 -4.50 -13.10
C ALA A 24 -6.41 -4.43 -12.76
N VAL A 25 -6.75 -4.01 -11.53
CA VAL A 25 -8.13 -3.83 -11.07
C VAL A 25 -8.82 -2.67 -11.79
N LEU A 26 -8.14 -1.55 -12.01
CA LEU A 26 -8.69 -0.40 -12.73
C LEU A 26 -9.04 -0.72 -14.18
N PHE A 27 -8.21 -1.52 -14.86
CA PHE A 27 -8.42 -1.88 -16.27
C PHE A 27 -9.29 -3.13 -16.47
N ASN A 28 -9.56 -3.90 -15.41
CA ASN A 28 -10.44 -5.05 -15.52
C ASN A 28 -11.88 -4.62 -15.78
N LYS A 29 -12.42 -4.97 -16.96
CA LYS A 29 -13.81 -4.68 -17.35
C LYS A 29 -14.84 -5.55 -16.63
N ALA A 30 -14.42 -6.67 -16.03
CA ALA A 30 -15.30 -7.57 -15.28
C ALA A 30 -15.68 -7.02 -13.90
N ILE A 31 -14.90 -6.09 -13.35
CA ILE A 31 -15.08 -5.57 -11.99
C ILE A 31 -15.92 -4.30 -12.05
N LYS A 32 -17.03 -4.24 -11.30
CA LYS A 32 -17.85 -3.02 -11.18
C LYS A 32 -17.03 -1.91 -10.50
N ALA A 33 -17.27 -0.65 -10.88
CA ALA A 33 -16.52 0.51 -10.36
C ALA A 33 -16.48 0.57 -8.83
N THR A 34 -17.60 0.24 -8.17
CA THR A 34 -17.71 0.16 -6.71
C THR A 34 -16.75 -0.86 -6.09
N MET A 35 -16.55 -1.99 -6.77
CA MET A 35 -15.68 -3.07 -6.32
C MET A 35 -14.20 -2.72 -6.57
N LYS A 36 -13.90 -1.94 -7.63
CA LYS A 36 -12.55 -1.39 -7.87
C LYS A 36 -12.12 -0.45 -6.75
N LEU A 37 -13.01 0.46 -6.36
CA LEU A 37 -12.79 1.40 -5.25
C LEU A 37 -12.53 0.67 -3.93
N ALA A 38 -13.32 -0.36 -3.62
CA ALA A 38 -13.11 -1.18 -2.42
C ALA A 38 -11.74 -1.88 -2.42
N VAL A 39 -11.33 -2.45 -3.55
CA VAL A 39 -10.02 -3.11 -3.67
C VAL A 39 -8.87 -2.10 -3.52
N ILE A 40 -8.96 -0.92 -4.15
CA ILE A 40 -7.95 0.13 -4.00
C ILE A 40 -7.87 0.60 -2.55
N ALA A 41 -9.01 0.78 -1.88
CA ALA A 41 -9.04 1.17 -0.47
C ALA A 41 -8.38 0.12 0.44
N VAL A 42 -8.69 -1.16 0.24
CA VAL A 42 -8.07 -2.27 0.99
C VAL A 42 -6.56 -2.35 0.70
N MET A 43 -6.16 -2.18 -0.56
CA MET A 43 -4.74 -2.16 -0.94
C MET A 43 -3.99 -1.00 -0.28
N ALA A 44 -4.58 0.19 -0.22
CA ALA A 44 -3.98 1.34 0.46
C ALA A 44 -3.82 1.08 1.96
N LEU A 45 -4.83 0.50 2.62
CA LEU A 45 -4.75 0.12 4.03
C LEU A 45 -3.65 -0.92 4.29
N LEU A 46 -3.54 -1.93 3.42
CA LEU A 46 -2.48 -2.94 3.53
C LEU A 46 -1.09 -2.33 3.34
N VAL A 47 -0.92 -1.45 2.35
CA VAL A 47 0.34 -0.72 2.15
C VAL A 47 0.70 0.07 3.41
N ILE A 48 -0.24 0.82 3.99
CA ILE A 48 -0.01 1.56 5.24
C ILE A 48 0.40 0.62 6.38
N TYR A 49 -0.30 -0.50 6.55
CA TYR A 49 0.02 -1.50 7.57
C TYR A 49 1.43 -2.08 7.40
N PHE A 50 1.82 -2.42 6.16
CA PHE A 50 3.18 -2.90 5.89
C PHE A 50 4.24 -1.82 6.08
N LEU A 51 3.94 -0.57 5.72
CA LEU A 51 4.86 0.56 5.96
C LEU A 51 5.03 0.84 7.48
N GLN A 52 3.98 0.64 8.29
CA GLN A 52 4.07 0.67 9.74
C GLN A 52 4.95 -0.47 10.28
N GLN A 53 4.74 -1.71 9.81
CA GLN A 53 5.61 -2.83 10.19
C GLN A 53 7.07 -2.63 9.78
N ALA A 54 7.31 -1.98 8.64
CA ALA A 54 8.65 -1.62 8.18
C ALA A 54 9.29 -0.48 8.99
N GLY A 55 8.59 0.08 9.99
CA GLY A 55 9.11 1.14 10.85
C GLY A 55 9.13 2.53 10.21
N LEU A 56 8.51 2.69 9.04
CA LEU A 56 8.52 3.94 8.26
C LEU A 56 7.44 4.92 8.72
N PHE A 57 6.39 4.38 9.35
CA PHE A 57 5.39 5.14 10.08
C PHE A 57 5.28 4.54 11.47
N GLN A 58 5.76 5.24 12.49
CA GLN A 58 5.32 4.93 13.84
C GLN A 58 3.90 5.47 13.96
N PRO A 59 2.89 4.62 14.28
CA PRO A 59 1.66 5.16 14.80
C PRO A 59 2.05 6.00 16.01
N ALA A 60 1.57 7.24 16.10
CA ALA A 60 1.74 8.04 17.31
C ALA A 60 1.14 7.20 18.44
N THR A 61 2.00 6.52 19.18
CA THR A 61 1.62 5.79 20.37
C THR A 61 1.02 6.87 21.26
N THR A 62 -0.29 6.78 21.51
CA THR A 62 -0.86 7.37 22.70
C THR A 62 -0.11 6.71 23.85
N GLY A 63 0.93 7.40 24.32
CA GLY A 63 1.72 6.97 25.45
C GLY A 63 0.80 6.84 26.65
N ASN A 64 0.72 5.63 27.18
CA ASN A 64 0.44 5.36 28.58
C ASN A 64 1.60 4.55 29.11
#